data_AF-A0A925TAT2-F1
#
_entry.id   AF-A0A925TAT2-F1
#
_cell.length_a   1.000
_cell.length_b   1.000
_cell.length_c   1.000
_cell.angle_alpha   90.00
_cell.angle_beta   90.00
_cell.angle_gamma   90.00
#
_symmetry.space_group_name_H-M   'P 1'
#
loop_
_entity.id
_entity.type
_entity.pdbx_description
1 polymer ?
#
loop_
_entity_poly.entity_id
_entity_poly.type
_entity_poly.pdbx_seq_one_letter_code
_entity_poly.pdbx_strand_id
1 'polypeptide(L)'
;MTYYLGVDIGTTSTKAIAFSDAGEVLADNVVRYGMQHPAPDRSEQDPEEIVRAVISTINKTVSEMAPATPALISFSVAMHSLILIDASANALTPCIIWADNRANEIARQLRNSETGKQFYAATGVPVHSMSPLCKILWMKEYEPDLFKQVYKFIGIKEYIFQKLFGRIFVDTGIASATGLLDLETLQWHPGILTFAGITAEQLPELVSPKYTFTSDTVTEHLSIPAGTVIVAGGSDGGMANLGSGATNQQTMAITIGTSGAARMIVDGIVTDPSMRIFCYHLKDNYYFTGGANNN
;
A
#
# COMPACT_ATOMS: atom_id res chain seq x y z
N MET A 1 2.05 -30.01 9.97
CA MET A 1 2.56 -29.55 8.67
C MET A 1 2.89 -28.07 8.82
N THR A 2 4.05 -27.62 8.37
CA THR A 2 4.39 -26.19 8.34
C THR A 2 3.84 -25.58 7.06
N TYR A 3 3.27 -24.38 7.15
CA TYR A 3 2.85 -23.61 5.97
C TYR A 3 3.00 -22.11 6.22
N TYR A 4 2.99 -21.34 5.14
CA TYR A 4 3.09 -19.88 5.15
C TYR A 4 1.85 -19.28 4.51
N LEU A 5 1.34 -18.18 5.05
CA LEU A 5 0.15 -17.51 4.53
C LEU A 5 0.52 -16.19 3.83
N GLY A 6 0.24 -16.10 2.53
CA GLY A 6 0.30 -14.85 1.78
C GLY A 6 -1.10 -14.24 1.68
N VAL A 7 -1.25 -12.97 2.06
CA VAL A 7 -2.52 -12.23 2.01
C VAL A 7 -2.39 -11.08 1.02
N ASP A 8 -3.15 -11.12 -0.06
CA ASP A 8 -3.19 -10.08 -1.09
C ASP A 8 -4.46 -9.23 -0.94
N ILE A 9 -4.30 -7.96 -0.62
CA ILE A 9 -5.37 -6.98 -0.39
C ILE A 9 -5.42 -6.08 -1.62
N GLY A 10 -6.11 -6.57 -2.65
CA GLY A 10 -6.27 -5.89 -3.92
C GLY A 10 -7.45 -4.91 -3.94
N THR A 11 -7.70 -4.28 -5.09
CA THR A 11 -8.79 -3.28 -5.18
C THR A 11 -10.19 -3.91 -5.13
N THR A 12 -10.40 -5.14 -5.61
CA THR A 12 -11.77 -5.72 -5.69
C THR A 12 -12.00 -6.90 -4.75
N SER A 13 -10.95 -7.36 -4.07
CA SER A 13 -10.98 -8.56 -3.25
C SER A 13 -9.73 -8.69 -2.41
N THR A 14 -9.87 -9.34 -1.27
CA THR A 14 -8.76 -9.91 -0.53
C THR A 14 -8.64 -11.40 -0.83
N LYS A 15 -7.42 -11.87 -1.06
CA LYS A 15 -7.08 -13.29 -1.25
C LYS A 15 -6.12 -13.73 -0.15
N ALA A 16 -6.25 -14.94 0.33
CA ALA A 16 -5.29 -15.57 1.23
C ALA A 16 -4.93 -16.94 0.65
N ILE A 17 -3.63 -17.21 0.57
CA ILE A 17 -3.10 -18.43 -0.02
C ILE A 17 -2.13 -19.06 0.98
N ALA A 18 -2.36 -20.32 1.31
CA ALA A 18 -1.45 -21.13 2.11
C ALA A 18 -0.45 -21.85 1.20
N PHE A 19 0.84 -21.72 1.52
CA PHE A 19 1.93 -22.34 0.77
C PHE A 19 2.69 -23.34 1.64
N SER A 20 3.08 -24.48 1.06
CA SER A 20 4.06 -25.38 1.69
C SER A 20 5.47 -24.79 1.64
N ASP A 21 6.42 -25.44 2.35
CA ASP A 21 7.84 -25.08 2.27
C ASP A 21 8.43 -25.19 0.85
N ALA A 22 7.81 -26.02 -0.01
CA ALA A 22 8.19 -26.16 -1.42
C ALA A 22 7.50 -25.13 -2.35
N GLY A 23 6.65 -24.25 -1.80
CA GLY A 23 5.89 -23.26 -2.58
C GLY A 23 4.62 -23.81 -3.23
N GLU A 24 4.18 -25.03 -2.86
CA GLU A 24 2.93 -25.58 -3.37
C GLU A 24 1.73 -24.90 -2.72
N VAL A 25 0.70 -24.60 -3.50
CA VAL A 25 -0.57 -24.06 -2.98
C VAL A 25 -1.34 -25.16 -2.27
N LEU A 26 -1.59 -24.98 -0.98
CA LEU A 26 -2.30 -25.91 -0.12
C LEU A 26 -3.78 -25.55 0.05
N ALA A 27 -4.07 -24.25 0.08
CA ALA A 27 -5.42 -23.69 0.14
C ALA A 27 -5.41 -22.27 -0.42
N ASP A 28 -6.51 -21.85 -1.04
CA ASP A 28 -6.72 -20.48 -1.49
C ASP A 28 -8.17 -20.05 -1.22
N ASN A 29 -8.32 -18.87 -0.64
CA ASN A 29 -9.63 -18.28 -0.37
C ASN A 29 -9.67 -16.84 -0.84
N VAL A 30 -10.85 -16.39 -1.28
CA VAL A 30 -11.09 -15.02 -1.72
C VAL A 30 -12.39 -14.47 -1.14
N VAL A 31 -12.37 -13.21 -0.74
CA VAL A 31 -13.56 -12.43 -0.40
C VAL A 31 -13.55 -11.14 -1.21
N ARG A 32 -14.65 -10.88 -1.91
CA ARG A 32 -14.83 -9.68 -2.75
C ARG A 32 -15.51 -8.58 -1.96
N TYR A 33 -15.23 -7.34 -2.35
CA TYR A 33 -15.86 -6.12 -1.84
C TYR A 33 -16.05 -5.10 -2.95
N GLY A 34 -16.94 -4.15 -2.70
CA GLY A 34 -17.32 -3.14 -3.67
C GLY A 34 -16.31 -2.00 -3.84
N MET A 35 -16.47 -1.27 -4.94
CA MET A 35 -15.99 0.10 -5.10
C MET A 35 -17.21 1.01 -5.21
N GLN A 36 -17.08 2.22 -4.70
CA GLN A 36 -18.09 3.26 -4.71
C GLN A 36 -17.65 4.40 -5.61
N HIS A 37 -18.58 4.92 -6.40
CA HIS A 37 -18.38 6.06 -7.29
C HIS A 37 -19.40 7.16 -6.97
N PRO A 38 -19.24 7.86 -5.82
CA PRO A 38 -20.26 8.80 -5.34
C PRO A 38 -20.41 10.05 -6.21
N ALA A 39 -19.40 10.37 -7.03
CA ALA A 39 -19.42 11.48 -7.98
C ALA A 39 -18.43 11.20 -9.12
N PRO A 40 -18.48 11.95 -10.24
CA PRO A 40 -17.44 11.92 -11.25
C PRO A 40 -16.05 12.05 -10.63
N ASP A 41 -15.08 11.31 -11.17
CA ASP A 41 -13.70 11.27 -10.70
C ASP A 41 -13.49 10.76 -9.26
N ARG A 42 -14.54 10.33 -8.56
CA ARG A 42 -14.42 9.75 -7.22
C ARG A 42 -14.50 8.22 -7.29
N SER A 43 -13.50 7.57 -6.72
CA SER A 43 -13.38 6.12 -6.59
C SER A 43 -12.96 5.79 -5.16
N GLU A 44 -13.86 5.17 -4.42
CA GLU A 44 -13.75 4.98 -2.97
C GLU A 44 -14.09 3.56 -2.57
N GLN A 45 -13.68 3.14 -1.38
CA GLN A 45 -14.09 1.87 -0.76
C GLN A 45 -14.43 2.06 0.71
N ASP A 46 -15.30 1.21 1.26
CA ASP A 46 -15.52 1.14 2.70
C ASP A 46 -14.31 0.43 3.36
N PRO A 47 -13.49 1.14 4.15
CA PRO A 47 -12.32 0.53 4.77
C PRO A 47 -12.70 -0.57 5.78
N GLU A 48 -13.86 -0.49 6.42
CA GLU A 48 -14.35 -1.52 7.36
C GLU A 48 -14.83 -2.78 6.61
N GLU A 49 -15.37 -2.63 5.39
CA GLU A 49 -15.69 -3.78 4.52
C GLU A 49 -14.42 -4.55 4.14
N ILE A 50 -13.34 -3.84 3.82
CA ILE A 50 -12.05 -4.45 3.51
C ILE A 50 -11.48 -5.18 4.74
N VAL A 51 -11.56 -4.58 5.93
CA VAL A 51 -11.13 -5.23 7.19
C VAL A 51 -11.90 -6.54 7.42
N ARG A 52 -13.23 -6.53 7.28
CA ARG A 52 -14.06 -7.75 7.38
C ARG A 52 -13.66 -8.80 6.36
N ALA A 53 -13.38 -8.39 5.12
CA ALA A 53 -12.94 -9.30 4.06
C ALA A 53 -11.58 -9.93 4.37
N VAL A 54 -10.62 -9.16 4.90
CA VAL A 54 -9.31 -9.67 5.34
C VAL A 54 -9.47 -10.72 6.43
N ILE A 55 -10.23 -10.39 7.48
CA ILE A 55 -10.50 -11.31 8.59
C ILE A 55 -11.14 -12.61 8.08
N SER A 56 -12.19 -12.50 7.27
CA SER A 56 -12.90 -13.65 6.73
C SER A 56 -11.99 -14.53 5.87
N THR A 57 -11.18 -13.93 5.01
CA THR A 57 -10.30 -14.65 4.09
C THR A 57 -9.18 -15.39 4.82
N ILE A 58 -8.56 -14.74 5.82
CA ILE A 58 -7.54 -15.37 6.67
C ILE A 58 -8.17 -16.53 7.46
N ASN A 59 -9.31 -16.31 8.12
CA ASN A 59 -9.93 -17.33 8.97
C ASN A 59 -10.39 -18.56 8.19
N LYS A 60 -10.96 -18.37 6.98
CA LYS A 60 -11.32 -19.49 6.10
C LYS A 60 -10.10 -20.35 5.77
N THR A 61 -9.03 -19.70 5.31
CA THR A 61 -7.79 -20.40 4.93
C THR A 61 -7.18 -21.13 6.13
N VAL A 62 -7.11 -20.49 7.29
CA VAL A 62 -6.55 -21.12 8.50
C VAL A 62 -7.42 -22.27 8.99
N SER A 63 -8.75 -22.17 8.88
CA SER A 63 -9.68 -23.24 9.25
C SER A 63 -9.54 -24.47 8.35
N GLU A 64 -9.34 -24.30 7.04
CA GLU A 64 -9.09 -25.39 6.09
C GLU A 64 -7.77 -26.11 6.35
N MET A 65 -6.77 -25.40 6.87
CA MET A 65 -5.46 -25.95 7.19
C MET A 65 -5.41 -26.62 8.57
N ALA A 66 -6.49 -26.58 9.36
CA ALA A 66 -6.50 -27.16 10.70
C ALA A 66 -6.21 -28.68 10.69
N PRO A 67 -5.47 -29.22 11.66
CA PRO A 67 -4.97 -28.57 12.88
C PRO A 67 -3.63 -27.84 12.72
N ALA A 68 -3.08 -27.73 11.50
CA ALA A 68 -1.86 -26.97 11.28
C ALA A 68 -2.12 -25.46 11.40
N THR A 69 -1.09 -24.72 11.80
CA THR A 69 -1.13 -23.27 11.97
C THR A 69 -0.03 -22.60 11.15
N PRO A 70 -0.22 -21.37 10.66
CA PRO A 70 0.77 -20.73 9.80
C PRO A 70 2.04 -20.42 10.61
N ALA A 71 3.21 -20.69 10.03
CA ALA A 71 4.49 -20.27 10.62
C ALA A 71 4.70 -18.76 10.51
N LEU A 72 4.22 -18.15 9.43
CA LEU A 72 4.15 -16.71 9.26
C LEU A 72 2.98 -16.30 8.36
N ILE A 73 2.58 -15.03 8.49
CA ILE A 73 1.64 -14.36 7.60
C ILE A 73 2.32 -13.13 7.01
N SER A 74 2.24 -12.93 5.69
CA SER A 74 2.79 -11.77 4.99
C SER A 74 1.76 -11.12 4.07
N PHE A 75 1.89 -9.81 3.83
CA PHE A 75 0.87 -9.00 3.14
C PHE A 75 1.39 -8.36 1.85
N SER A 76 0.61 -8.49 0.78
CA SER A 76 0.66 -7.72 -0.46
C SER A 76 -0.53 -6.76 -0.44
N VAL A 77 -0.32 -5.45 -0.65
CA VAL A 77 -1.40 -4.46 -0.53
C VAL A 77 -1.39 -3.49 -1.70
N ALA A 78 -2.60 -3.17 -2.20
CA ALA A 78 -2.80 -2.14 -3.21
C ALA A 78 -2.19 -0.80 -2.79
N MET A 79 -1.46 -0.17 -3.71
CA MET A 79 -0.81 1.11 -3.46
C MET A 79 -1.78 2.30 -3.54
N HIS A 80 -1.28 3.45 -3.10
CA HIS A 80 -1.84 4.78 -3.36
C HIS A 80 -3.22 5.07 -2.73
N SER A 81 -3.71 4.23 -1.83
CA SER A 81 -4.89 4.55 -1.01
C SER A 81 -4.63 5.70 -0.04
N LEU A 82 -5.65 6.50 0.29
CA LEU A 82 -5.62 7.47 1.39
C LEU A 82 -6.88 7.33 2.26
N ILE A 83 -6.67 7.29 3.56
CA ILE A 83 -7.68 7.33 4.63
C ILE A 83 -7.20 8.38 5.65
N LEU A 84 -8.09 9.28 6.05
CA LEU A 84 -7.86 10.18 7.18
C LEU A 84 -8.47 9.54 8.42
N ILE A 85 -7.75 9.53 9.54
CA ILE A 85 -8.25 9.00 10.81
C ILE A 85 -8.20 10.04 11.94
N ASP A 86 -9.09 9.85 12.92
CA ASP A 86 -9.08 10.60 14.18
C ASP A 86 -8.10 9.97 15.21
N ALA A 87 -7.98 10.59 16.38
CA ALA A 87 -7.10 10.11 17.46
C ALA A 87 -7.55 8.77 18.08
N SER A 88 -8.78 8.36 17.84
CA SER A 88 -9.34 7.04 18.23
C SER A 88 -9.17 6.00 17.12
N ALA A 89 -8.46 6.35 16.03
CA ALA A 89 -8.28 5.54 14.83
C ALA A 89 -9.59 5.15 14.11
N ASN A 90 -10.63 5.97 14.24
CA ASN A 90 -11.81 5.88 13.38
C ASN A 90 -11.53 6.55 12.05
N ALA A 91 -12.07 5.97 10.98
CA ALA A 91 -11.99 6.56 9.65
C ALA A 91 -12.86 7.82 9.58
N LEU A 92 -12.25 8.94 9.21
CA LEU A 92 -12.91 10.21 8.90
C LEU A 92 -13.33 10.29 7.43
N THR A 93 -12.74 9.45 6.58
CA THR A 93 -13.04 9.34 5.15
C THR A 93 -13.20 7.88 4.76
N PRO A 94 -13.88 7.59 3.63
CA PRO A 94 -13.70 6.30 2.96
C PRO A 94 -12.23 6.13 2.49
N CYS A 95 -11.91 4.93 2.02
CA CYS A 95 -10.62 4.65 1.39
C CYS A 95 -10.59 5.22 -0.02
N ILE A 96 -9.86 6.31 -0.23
CA ILE A 96 -9.70 6.99 -1.52
C ILE A 96 -8.63 6.25 -2.33
N ILE A 97 -9.03 5.44 -3.32
CA ILE A 97 -8.13 4.49 -4.01
C ILE A 97 -7.35 5.10 -5.17
N TRP A 98 -6.39 4.36 -5.73
CA TRP A 98 -5.53 4.80 -6.83
C TRP A 98 -6.30 5.29 -8.08
N ALA A 99 -7.48 4.74 -8.33
CA ALA A 99 -8.35 5.11 -9.46
C ALA A 99 -9.17 6.39 -9.20
N ASP A 100 -8.99 7.04 -8.05
CA ASP A 100 -9.61 8.31 -7.74
C ASP A 100 -8.87 9.46 -8.41
N ASN A 101 -9.63 10.30 -9.10
CA ASN A 101 -9.16 11.37 -9.97
C ASN A 101 -9.53 12.76 -9.44
N ARG A 102 -10.09 12.88 -8.23
CA ARG A 102 -10.55 14.18 -7.68
C ARG A 102 -9.44 15.22 -7.62
N ALA A 103 -8.20 14.77 -7.45
CA ALA A 103 -7.00 15.60 -7.39
C ALA A 103 -6.36 15.90 -8.76
N ASN A 104 -7.06 15.66 -9.87
CA ASN A 104 -6.53 15.88 -11.23
C ASN A 104 -6.01 17.29 -11.46
N GLU A 105 -6.76 18.31 -11.03
CA GLU A 105 -6.35 19.70 -11.24
C GLU A 105 -5.10 20.05 -10.43
N ILE A 106 -5.04 19.62 -9.17
CA ILE A 106 -3.87 19.78 -8.30
C ILE A 106 -2.65 19.06 -8.89
N ALA A 107 -2.82 17.82 -9.36
CA ALA A 107 -1.75 17.05 -9.99
C ALA A 107 -1.25 17.74 -11.26
N ARG A 108 -2.15 18.28 -12.09
CA ARG A 108 -1.80 19.02 -13.31
C ARG A 108 -0.98 20.28 -13.00
N GLN A 109 -1.39 21.06 -12.02
CA GLN A 109 -0.67 22.26 -11.59
C GLN A 109 0.71 21.91 -11.03
N LEU A 110 0.78 20.93 -10.12
CA LEU A 110 2.04 20.49 -9.52
C LEU A 110 2.99 19.94 -10.58
N ARG A 111 2.52 19.10 -11.52
CA ARG A 111 3.34 18.51 -12.59
C ARG A 111 3.96 19.56 -13.51
N ASN A 112 3.27 20.68 -13.72
CA ASN A 112 3.75 21.78 -14.56
C ASN A 112 4.64 22.78 -13.81
N SER A 113 4.92 22.55 -12.52
CA SER A 113 5.75 23.40 -11.68
C SER A 113 7.16 22.83 -11.50
N GLU A 114 8.12 23.69 -11.14
CA GLU A 114 9.46 23.23 -10.80
C GLU A 114 9.46 22.40 -9.50
N THR A 115 8.58 22.75 -8.55
CA THR A 115 8.35 21.99 -7.32
C THR A 115 7.94 20.55 -7.61
N GLY A 116 7.04 20.32 -8.58
CA GLY A 116 6.63 18.97 -8.95
C GLY A 116 7.78 18.13 -9.51
N LYS A 117 8.68 18.73 -10.30
CA LYS A 117 9.88 18.04 -10.79
C LYS A 117 10.84 17.67 -9.66
N GLN A 118 11.04 18.59 -8.71
CA GLN A 118 11.86 18.34 -7.53
C GLN A 118 11.29 17.21 -6.67
N PHE A 119 9.96 17.20 -6.48
CA PHE A 119 9.29 16.14 -5.72
C PHE A 119 9.36 14.80 -6.43
N TYR A 120 9.19 14.75 -7.75
CA TYR A 120 9.41 13.53 -8.53
C TYR A 120 10.85 13.03 -8.38
N ALA A 121 11.84 13.92 -8.50
CA ALA A 121 13.25 13.54 -8.39
C ALA A 121 13.57 12.94 -7.00
N ALA A 122 12.99 13.48 -5.93
CA ALA A 122 13.20 13.00 -4.56
C ALA A 122 12.44 11.69 -4.25
N THR A 123 11.25 11.52 -4.82
CA THR A 123 10.31 10.44 -4.41
C THR A 123 10.18 9.32 -5.42
N GLY A 124 10.58 9.53 -6.68
CA GLY A 124 10.32 8.62 -7.79
C GLY A 124 8.85 8.40 -8.11
N VAL A 125 7.92 9.21 -7.58
CA VAL A 125 6.47 9.06 -7.77
C VAL A 125 6.00 10.01 -8.86
N PRO A 126 5.46 9.52 -9.99
CA PRO A 126 4.89 10.38 -11.03
C PRO A 126 3.85 11.34 -10.45
N VAL A 127 3.92 12.62 -10.81
CA VAL A 127 2.96 13.62 -10.34
C VAL A 127 1.61 13.37 -10.99
N HIS A 128 0.76 12.62 -10.27
CA HIS A 128 -0.51 12.10 -10.74
C HIS A 128 -1.54 12.10 -9.59
N SER A 129 -2.82 12.24 -9.93
CA SER A 129 -3.95 12.30 -8.98
C SER A 129 -4.07 11.07 -8.09
N MET A 130 -3.61 9.91 -8.57
CA MET A 130 -3.55 8.67 -7.80
C MET A 130 -2.74 8.82 -6.50
N SER A 131 -1.72 9.67 -6.49
CA SER A 131 -0.76 9.74 -5.38
C SER A 131 -1.39 10.29 -4.09
N PRO A 132 -1.07 9.70 -2.92
CA PRO A 132 -1.43 10.27 -1.62
C PRO A 132 -1.03 11.73 -1.45
N LEU A 133 0.14 12.18 -1.94
CA LEU A 133 0.51 13.60 -1.94
C LEU A 133 -0.56 14.48 -2.60
N CYS A 134 -0.97 14.17 -3.84
CA CYS A 134 -1.98 14.97 -4.53
C CYS A 134 -3.34 14.92 -3.82
N LYS A 135 -3.72 13.78 -3.24
CA LYS A 135 -4.95 13.64 -2.46
C LYS A 135 -4.92 14.46 -1.17
N ILE A 136 -3.79 14.49 -0.45
CA ILE A 136 -3.61 15.31 0.76
C ILE A 136 -3.73 16.80 0.42
N LEU A 137 -3.08 17.24 -0.66
CA LEU A 137 -3.22 18.61 -1.15
C LEU A 137 -4.68 18.95 -1.50
N TRP A 138 -5.41 18.01 -2.10
CA TRP A 138 -6.84 18.17 -2.37
C TRP A 138 -7.66 18.30 -1.09
N MET A 139 -7.43 17.44 -0.10
CA MET A 139 -8.13 17.53 1.19
C MET A 139 -7.84 18.87 1.89
N LYS A 140 -6.61 19.37 1.81
CA LYS A 140 -6.24 20.68 2.38
C LYS A 140 -6.99 21.84 1.74
N GLU A 141 -7.18 21.80 0.42
CA GLU A 141 -7.82 22.89 -0.34
C GLU A 141 -9.36 22.83 -0.29
N TYR A 142 -9.93 21.64 -0.47
CA TYR A 142 -11.38 21.46 -0.65
C TYR A 142 -12.12 21.02 0.61
N GLU A 143 -11.42 20.43 1.60
CA GLU A 143 -12.00 19.93 2.85
C GLU A 143 -11.22 20.44 4.10
N PRO A 144 -10.97 21.76 4.22
CA PRO A 144 -10.03 22.30 5.21
C PRO A 144 -10.46 22.07 6.66
N ASP A 145 -11.75 21.98 6.95
CA ASP A 145 -12.24 21.73 8.30
C ASP A 145 -12.08 20.27 8.71
N LEU A 146 -12.21 19.33 7.77
CA LEU A 146 -11.86 17.93 8.01
C LEU A 146 -10.34 17.79 8.18
N PHE A 147 -9.56 18.45 7.34
CA PHE A 147 -8.10 18.41 7.35
C PHE A 147 -7.50 18.78 8.71
N LYS A 148 -8.08 19.78 9.40
CA LYS A 148 -7.65 20.20 10.75
C LYS A 148 -7.92 19.16 11.85
N GLN A 149 -8.88 18.27 11.65
CA GLN A 149 -9.27 17.24 12.62
C GLN A 149 -8.45 15.96 12.49
N VAL A 150 -7.62 15.85 11.44
CA VAL A 150 -6.87 14.64 11.12
C VAL A 150 -5.77 14.40 12.15
N TYR A 151 -5.83 13.23 12.78
CA TYR A 151 -4.75 12.71 13.59
C TYR A 151 -3.64 12.12 12.72
N LYS A 152 -4.00 11.25 11.76
CA LYS A 152 -3.05 10.68 10.80
C LYS A 152 -3.65 10.49 9.40
N PHE A 153 -2.79 10.63 8.40
CA PHE A 153 -3.01 10.28 7.00
C PHE A 153 -2.38 8.91 6.74
N ILE A 154 -3.19 7.92 6.40
CA ILE A 154 -2.74 6.53 6.28
C ILE A 154 -3.30 5.88 5.01
N GLY A 155 -2.78 4.72 4.62
CA GLY A 155 -3.37 3.87 3.60
C GLY A 155 -4.20 2.73 4.18
N ILE A 156 -4.72 1.87 3.30
CA ILE A 156 -5.56 0.73 3.69
C ILE A 156 -4.78 -0.30 4.50
N LYS A 157 -3.49 -0.48 4.22
CA LYS A 157 -2.61 -1.37 4.97
C LYS A 157 -2.54 -0.99 6.44
N GLU A 158 -2.22 0.27 6.70
CA GLU A 158 -2.07 0.81 8.05
C GLU A 158 -3.39 0.74 8.81
N TYR A 159 -4.51 1.01 8.13
CA TYR A 159 -5.84 0.89 8.71
C TYR A 159 -6.14 -0.55 9.15
N ILE A 160 -5.86 -1.53 8.28
CA ILE A 160 -6.00 -2.96 8.61
C ILE A 160 -5.09 -3.34 9.77
N PHE A 161 -3.84 -2.90 9.78
CA PHE A 161 -2.88 -3.24 10.83
C PHE A 161 -3.25 -2.61 12.17
N GLN A 162 -3.86 -1.42 12.15
CA GLN A 162 -4.44 -0.82 13.33
C GLN A 162 -5.59 -1.66 13.87
N LYS A 163 -6.52 -2.10 13.01
CA LYS A 163 -7.70 -2.88 13.42
C LYS A 163 -7.34 -4.29 13.91
N LEU A 164 -6.37 -4.93 13.27
CA LEU A 164 -5.96 -6.29 13.60
C LEU A 164 -4.96 -6.34 14.75
N PHE A 165 -4.01 -5.41 14.80
CA PHE A 165 -2.83 -5.51 15.67
C PHE A 165 -2.63 -4.30 16.59
N GLY A 166 -3.47 -3.27 16.50
CA GLY A 166 -3.32 -2.05 17.29
C GLY A 166 -2.10 -1.21 16.90
N ARG A 167 -1.52 -1.43 15.72
CA ARG A 167 -0.25 -0.82 15.28
C ARG A 167 -0.44 -0.02 14.00
N ILE A 168 0.13 1.19 13.95
CA ILE A 168 0.09 2.07 12.78
C ILE A 168 1.53 2.28 12.28
N PHE A 169 1.93 1.46 11.31
CA PHE A 169 3.21 1.59 10.63
C PHE A 169 3.04 1.25 9.14
N VAL A 170 3.92 1.78 8.30
CA VAL A 170 3.96 1.55 6.86
C VAL A 170 5.35 1.05 6.47
N ASP A 171 5.41 0.01 5.65
CA ASP A 171 6.69 -0.41 5.07
C ASP A 171 7.13 0.57 3.99
N THR A 172 8.44 0.70 3.81
CA THR A 172 9.01 1.60 2.80
C THR A 172 8.62 1.25 1.35
N GLY A 173 8.16 0.03 1.06
CA GLY A 173 7.66 -0.35 -0.25
C GLY A 173 6.28 0.25 -0.58
N ILE A 174 5.40 0.38 0.41
CA ILE A 174 4.16 1.16 0.30
C ILE A 174 4.45 2.66 0.44
N ALA A 175 5.30 3.06 1.39
CA ALA A 175 5.59 4.46 1.66
C ALA A 175 6.22 5.17 0.44
N SER A 176 7.10 4.49 -0.29
CA SER A 176 7.72 5.03 -1.51
C SER A 176 6.72 5.28 -2.64
N ALA A 177 5.52 4.71 -2.57
CA ALA A 177 4.44 4.95 -3.53
C ALA A 177 3.54 6.15 -3.16
N THR A 178 3.83 6.85 -2.05
CA THR A 178 2.95 7.93 -1.53
C THR A 178 3.20 9.30 -2.15
N GLY A 179 4.40 9.54 -2.66
CA GLY A 179 4.88 10.87 -3.02
C GLY A 179 5.37 11.69 -1.83
N LEU A 180 5.53 11.09 -0.65
CA LEU A 180 5.96 11.76 0.58
C LEU A 180 7.32 11.26 1.10
N LEU A 181 7.78 10.10 0.65
CA LEU A 181 9.03 9.47 1.09
C LEU A 181 10.20 9.91 0.19
N ASP A 182 11.28 10.33 0.81
CA ASP A 182 12.57 10.53 0.15
C ASP A 182 13.23 9.18 -0.13
N LEU A 183 13.57 8.88 -1.39
CA LEU A 183 14.12 7.59 -1.78
C LEU A 183 15.58 7.38 -1.34
N GLU A 184 16.35 8.45 -1.16
CA GLU A 184 17.77 8.36 -0.75
C GLU A 184 17.89 8.04 0.74
N THR A 185 17.08 8.71 1.56
CA THR A 185 17.12 8.55 3.02
C THR A 185 16.14 7.49 3.54
N LEU A 186 15.14 7.12 2.74
CA LEU A 186 14.00 6.30 3.14
C LEU A 186 13.29 6.87 4.38
N GLN A 187 13.23 8.19 4.49
CA GLN A 187 12.50 8.94 5.51
C GLN A 187 11.44 9.84 4.87
N TRP A 188 10.48 10.31 5.65
CA TRP A 188 9.52 11.30 5.16
C TRP A 188 10.23 12.60 4.76
N HIS A 189 9.97 13.09 3.55
CA HIS A 189 10.67 14.24 2.99
C HIS A 189 10.14 15.57 3.59
N PRO A 190 10.92 16.28 4.42
CA PRO A 190 10.42 17.41 5.21
C PRO A 190 9.90 18.57 4.36
N GLY A 191 10.54 18.83 3.21
CA GLY A 191 10.08 19.87 2.28
C GLY A 191 8.73 19.56 1.64
N ILE A 192 8.43 18.28 1.41
CA ILE A 192 7.15 17.85 0.81
C ILE A 192 6.07 17.91 1.87
N LEU A 193 6.36 17.46 3.10
CA LEU A 193 5.42 17.56 4.23
C LEU A 193 5.04 19.02 4.51
N THR A 194 6.03 19.91 4.56
CA THR A 194 5.81 21.35 4.74
C THR A 194 4.92 21.93 3.64
N PHE A 195 5.18 21.58 2.37
CA PHE A 195 4.36 21.98 1.24
C PHE A 195 2.91 21.47 1.36
N ALA A 196 2.75 20.19 1.71
CA ALA A 196 1.47 19.55 1.94
C ALA A 196 0.74 20.09 3.18
N GLY A 197 1.42 20.81 4.08
CA GLY A 197 0.84 21.33 5.32
C GLY A 197 0.57 20.26 6.36
N ILE A 198 1.38 19.21 6.39
CA ILE A 198 1.31 18.11 7.36
C ILE A 198 2.66 17.93 8.06
N THR A 199 2.68 17.18 9.15
CA THR A 199 3.92 16.80 9.85
C THR A 199 4.19 15.30 9.78
N ALA A 200 5.40 14.87 10.14
CA ALA A 200 5.76 13.45 10.16
C ALA A 200 4.94 12.66 11.20
N GLU A 201 4.53 13.32 12.29
CA GLU A 201 3.68 12.73 13.34
C GLU A 201 2.26 12.42 12.84
N GLN A 202 1.81 13.12 11.79
CA GLN A 202 0.55 12.83 11.11
C GLN A 202 0.68 11.70 10.07
N LEU A 203 1.86 11.06 9.95
CA LEU A 203 2.07 9.90 9.10
C LEU A 203 2.34 8.63 9.95
N PRO A 204 2.28 7.44 9.35
CA PRO A 204 2.66 6.20 10.01
C PRO A 204 4.17 6.14 10.27
N GLU A 205 4.57 5.33 11.26
CA GLU A 205 5.97 4.98 11.47
C GLU A 205 6.50 4.18 10.26
N LEU A 206 7.72 4.48 9.83
CA LEU A 206 8.36 3.80 8.70
C LEU A 206 9.09 2.54 9.16
N VAL A 207 8.85 1.42 8.46
CA VAL A 207 9.55 0.16 8.72
C VAL A 207 10.12 -0.46 7.45
N SER A 208 11.03 -1.42 7.61
CA SER A 208 11.50 -2.25 6.51
C SER A 208 10.36 -3.15 5.98
N PRO A 209 10.31 -3.48 4.67
CA PRO A 209 9.39 -4.49 4.14
C PRO A 209 9.55 -5.87 4.79
N LYS A 210 10.74 -6.14 5.36
CA LYS A 210 11.07 -7.35 6.12
C LYS A 210 10.75 -7.23 7.61
N TYR A 211 10.18 -6.10 8.07
CA TYR A 211 9.85 -5.92 9.48
C TYR A 211 8.89 -7.02 9.94
N THR A 212 9.20 -7.63 11.08
CA THR A 212 8.40 -8.70 11.67
C THR A 212 8.06 -8.39 13.11
N PHE A 213 6.86 -8.79 13.53
CA PHE A 213 6.46 -8.82 14.93
C PHE A 213 5.62 -10.07 15.19
N THR A 214 5.51 -10.47 16.46
CA THR A 214 4.65 -11.58 16.88
C THR A 214 3.28 -11.05 17.26
N SER A 215 2.21 -11.75 16.89
CA SER A 215 0.87 -11.41 17.37
C SER A 215 0.79 -11.61 18.90
N ASP A 216 0.46 -10.54 19.64
CA ASP A 216 0.61 -10.51 21.11
C ASP A 216 -0.43 -11.35 21.87
N THR A 217 -1.52 -11.78 21.25
CA THR A 217 -2.42 -12.89 21.63
C THR A 217 -3.49 -12.98 20.55
N VAL A 218 -4.33 -14.02 20.55
CA VAL A 218 -5.45 -14.21 19.59
C VAL A 218 -6.16 -12.88 19.38
N THR A 219 -5.84 -12.19 18.28
CA THR A 219 -6.59 -11.01 17.87
C THR A 219 -8.02 -11.53 17.78
N GLU A 220 -8.98 -10.98 18.54
CA GLU A 220 -10.34 -11.54 18.69
C GLU A 220 -11.01 -11.85 17.33
N HIS A 221 -10.48 -11.27 16.26
CA HIS A 221 -10.89 -11.41 14.88
C HIS A 221 -10.20 -12.54 14.10
N LEU A 222 -8.93 -12.90 14.37
CA LEU A 222 -8.19 -13.90 13.58
C LEU A 222 -8.06 -15.23 14.32
N SER A 223 -8.36 -16.32 13.62
CA SER A 223 -8.26 -17.70 14.10
C SER A 223 -6.82 -18.24 14.08
N ILE A 224 -5.82 -17.43 14.48
CA ILE A 224 -4.40 -17.77 14.47
C ILE A 224 -3.85 -17.87 15.90
N PRO A 225 -2.84 -18.74 16.16
CA PRO A 225 -2.23 -18.80 17.47
C PRO A 225 -1.56 -17.49 17.88
N ALA A 226 -1.57 -17.22 19.19
CA ALA A 226 -0.67 -16.24 19.77
C ALA A 226 0.79 -16.57 19.41
N GLY A 227 1.60 -15.56 19.12
CA GLY A 227 2.99 -15.75 18.70
C GLY A 227 3.17 -16.06 17.21
N THR A 228 2.10 -16.06 16.41
CA THR A 228 2.22 -16.16 14.95
C THR A 228 3.06 -14.99 14.43
N VAL A 229 4.07 -15.27 13.60
CA VAL A 229 4.93 -14.23 13.02
C VAL A 229 4.16 -13.48 11.94
N ILE A 230 4.09 -12.16 12.10
CA ILE A 230 3.53 -11.26 11.10
C ILE A 230 4.68 -10.54 10.42
N VAL A 231 4.74 -10.63 9.10
CA VAL A 231 5.70 -9.91 8.26
C VAL A 231 4.96 -8.75 7.60
N ALA A 232 5.52 -7.54 7.69
CA ALA A 232 4.93 -6.34 7.09
C ALA A 232 4.57 -6.59 5.62
N GLY A 233 5.49 -7.15 4.83
CA GLY A 233 5.28 -7.38 3.40
C GLY A 233 5.49 -6.11 2.60
N GLY A 234 4.71 -5.88 1.53
CA GLY A 234 4.90 -4.69 0.70
C GLY A 234 3.78 -4.43 -0.31
N SER A 235 4.10 -3.63 -1.33
CA SER A 235 3.16 -3.26 -2.39
C SER A 235 2.83 -4.42 -3.32
N ASP A 236 1.59 -4.45 -3.80
CA ASP A 236 1.12 -5.38 -4.83
C ASP A 236 2.01 -5.37 -6.08
N GLY A 237 2.45 -4.20 -6.55
CA GLY A 237 3.36 -4.06 -7.69
C GLY A 237 4.71 -4.73 -7.45
N GLY A 238 5.31 -4.54 -6.27
CA GLY A 238 6.57 -5.15 -5.90
C GLY A 238 6.46 -6.66 -5.69
N MET A 239 5.40 -7.11 -4.99
CA MET A 239 5.14 -8.51 -4.71
C MET A 239 4.77 -9.30 -5.98
N ALA A 240 3.97 -8.73 -6.88
CA ALA A 240 3.67 -9.34 -8.17
C ALA A 240 4.92 -9.48 -9.05
N ASN A 241 5.80 -8.47 -9.02
CA ASN A 241 7.06 -8.52 -9.75
C ASN A 241 7.95 -9.68 -9.23
N LEU A 242 8.13 -9.78 -7.91
CA LEU A 242 8.86 -10.89 -7.30
C LEU A 242 8.19 -12.26 -7.56
N GLY A 243 6.87 -12.35 -7.38
CA GLY A 243 6.10 -13.58 -7.55
C GLY A 243 6.08 -14.11 -8.98
N SER A 244 6.33 -13.26 -9.98
CA SER A 244 6.50 -13.68 -11.38
C SER A 244 7.87 -14.30 -11.71
N GLY A 245 8.81 -14.31 -10.75
CA GLY A 245 10.19 -14.73 -10.97
C GLY A 245 11.09 -13.62 -11.54
N ALA A 246 10.57 -12.42 -11.80
CA ALA A 246 11.34 -11.25 -12.22
C ALA A 246 12.12 -10.63 -11.05
N THR A 247 13.04 -11.39 -10.46
CA THR A 247 13.74 -11.06 -9.20
C THR A 247 15.07 -10.33 -9.38
N ASN A 248 15.44 -10.00 -10.61
CA ASN A 248 16.70 -9.33 -10.95
C ASN A 248 16.51 -8.32 -12.10
N GLN A 249 17.57 -7.60 -12.44
CA GLN A 249 17.58 -6.53 -13.44
C GLN A 249 17.46 -7.00 -14.90
N GLN A 250 17.51 -8.31 -15.16
CA GLN A 250 17.48 -8.88 -16.52
C GLN A 250 16.07 -9.23 -16.98
N THR A 251 15.11 -9.29 -16.05
CA THR A 251 13.75 -9.74 -16.32
C THR A 251 12.76 -8.61 -16.05
N MET A 252 11.92 -8.33 -17.04
CA MET A 252 10.78 -7.43 -16.90
C MET A 252 9.50 -8.24 -16.67
N ALA A 253 8.72 -7.88 -15.65
CA ALA A 253 7.38 -8.39 -15.49
C ALA A 253 6.39 -7.49 -16.26
N ILE A 254 5.65 -8.08 -17.20
CA ILE A 254 4.59 -7.40 -17.92
C ILE A 254 3.26 -8.06 -17.57
N THR A 255 2.37 -7.30 -16.95
CA THR A 255 0.99 -7.70 -16.68
C THR A 255 0.08 -7.01 -17.68
N ILE A 256 -0.73 -7.78 -18.41
CA ILE A 256 -1.73 -7.26 -19.34
C ILE A 256 -3.10 -7.79 -18.91
N GLY A 257 -3.89 -6.93 -18.28
CA GLY A 257 -5.29 -7.17 -17.95
C GLY A 257 -6.16 -6.05 -18.50
N THR A 258 -7.20 -5.65 -17.77
CA THR A 258 -7.98 -4.45 -18.08
C THR A 258 -7.12 -3.18 -18.08
N SER A 259 -6.04 -3.19 -17.29
CA SER A 259 -4.92 -2.26 -17.39
C SER A 259 -3.61 -3.04 -17.58
N GLY A 260 -2.58 -2.36 -18.08
CA GLY A 260 -1.25 -2.88 -18.28
C GLY A 260 -0.25 -2.31 -17.26
N ALA A 261 0.76 -3.09 -16.92
CA ALA A 261 1.94 -2.59 -16.20
C ALA A 261 3.19 -3.32 -16.64
N ALA A 262 4.28 -2.58 -16.85
CA ALA A 262 5.61 -3.11 -17.11
C ALA A 262 6.53 -2.70 -15.97
N ARG A 263 7.20 -3.67 -15.33
CA ARG A 263 8.01 -3.47 -14.12
C ARG A 263 9.33 -4.20 -14.21
N MET A 264 10.37 -3.62 -13.64
CA MET A 264 11.70 -4.21 -13.56
C MET A 264 12.35 -3.85 -12.22
N ILE A 265 13.13 -4.76 -11.65
CA ILE A 265 13.95 -4.48 -10.48
C ILE A 265 15.22 -3.75 -10.90
N VAL A 266 15.62 -2.75 -10.14
CA VAL A 266 16.84 -1.97 -10.31
C VAL A 266 17.62 -1.91 -9.00
N ASP A 267 18.93 -1.68 -9.10
CA ASP A 267 19.83 -1.48 -7.97
C ASP A 267 20.12 0.01 -7.89
N GLY A 268 19.65 0.64 -6.82
CA GLY A 268 19.58 2.09 -6.66
C GLY A 268 18.37 2.74 -7.32
N ILE A 269 18.32 4.05 -7.19
CA ILE A 269 17.21 4.90 -7.62
C ILE A 269 17.33 5.21 -9.11
N VAL A 270 16.24 5.00 -9.86
CA VAL A 270 16.16 5.30 -11.30
C VAL A 270 14.98 6.22 -11.56
N THR A 271 15.25 7.45 -11.97
CA THR A 271 14.22 8.44 -12.31
C THR A 271 14.30 8.84 -13.80
N ASP A 272 13.18 9.31 -14.34
CA ASP A 272 13.09 9.81 -15.73
C ASP A 272 12.90 11.34 -15.70
N PRO A 273 13.74 12.15 -16.36
CA PRO A 273 13.55 13.59 -16.44
C PRO A 273 12.18 14.02 -16.99
N SER A 274 11.51 13.15 -17.76
CA SER A 274 10.14 13.39 -18.25
C SER A 274 9.04 12.91 -17.28
N MET A 275 9.40 12.39 -16.11
CA MET A 275 8.53 11.92 -15.03
C MET A 275 7.55 10.80 -15.43
N ARG A 276 7.89 9.96 -16.42
CA ARG A 276 6.96 8.96 -16.98
C ARG A 276 6.93 7.64 -16.20
N ILE A 277 8.02 7.30 -15.53
CA ILE A 277 8.16 6.03 -14.80
C ILE A 277 8.13 6.29 -13.30
N PHE A 278 7.64 5.32 -12.54
CA PHE A 278 7.82 5.31 -11.10
C PHE A 278 9.12 4.61 -10.69
N CYS A 279 9.59 4.86 -9.48
CA CYS A 279 10.65 4.09 -8.83
C CYS A 279 10.31 3.92 -7.35
N TYR A 280 9.96 2.69 -6.95
CA TYR A 280 9.49 2.39 -5.59
C TYR A 280 10.41 1.40 -4.90
N HIS A 281 10.64 1.61 -3.61
CA HIS A 281 11.54 0.78 -2.83
C HIS A 281 11.01 -0.65 -2.71
N LEU A 282 11.89 -1.64 -2.78
CA LEU A 282 11.54 -3.06 -2.66
C LEU A 282 12.18 -3.69 -1.43
N LYS A 283 13.49 -3.58 -1.30
CA LYS A 283 14.28 -4.03 -0.14
C LYS A 283 15.73 -3.56 -0.28
N ASP A 284 16.39 -3.30 0.85
CA ASP A 284 17.83 -3.00 0.86
C ASP A 284 18.14 -1.84 -0.14
N ASN A 285 19.03 -2.02 -1.12
CA ASN A 285 19.26 -1.01 -2.18
C ASN A 285 18.42 -1.26 -3.46
N TYR A 286 17.49 -2.20 -3.43
CA TYR A 286 16.69 -2.58 -4.59
C TYR A 286 15.35 -1.83 -4.63
N TYR A 287 15.03 -1.37 -5.83
CA TYR A 287 13.78 -0.71 -6.17
C TYR A 287 13.13 -1.46 -7.33
N PHE A 288 11.85 -1.22 -7.57
CA PHE A 288 11.21 -1.60 -8.82
C PHE A 288 10.72 -0.34 -9.53
N THR A 289 11.02 -0.27 -10.82
CA THR A 289 10.64 0.84 -11.70
C THR A 289 9.74 0.34 -12.80
N GLY A 290 8.90 1.21 -13.33
CA GLY A 290 7.95 0.81 -14.35
C GLY A 290 6.99 1.89 -14.80
N GLY A 291 6.12 1.50 -15.72
CA GLY A 291 4.99 2.30 -16.18
C GLY A 291 3.70 1.52 -16.01
N ALA A 292 2.65 2.22 -15.60
CA ALA A 292 1.27 1.72 -15.65
C ALA A 292 0.56 2.34 -16.86
N ASN A 293 -0.27 1.56 -17.53
CA ASN A 293 -1.03 2.00 -18.69
C ASN A 293 -2.49 1.53 -18.56
N ASN A 294 -3.45 2.43 -18.79
CA ASN A 294 -4.87 2.12 -18.77
C ASN A 294 -5.46 1.88 -20.19
N ASN A 295 -4.64 1.93 -21.25
CA ASN A 295 -5.05 1.84 -22.67
C ASN A 295 -4.38 0.70 -23.44
#